data_AF-A0A087K3C8-F1
#
_entry.id   AF-A0A087K3C8-F1
#
_cell.length_a   1.000
_cell.length_b   1.000
_cell.length_c   1.000
_cell.angle_alpha   90.00
_cell.angle_beta   90.00
_cell.angle_gamma   90.00
#
_symmetry.space_group_name_H-M   'P 1'
#
loop_
_entity.id
_entity.type
_entity.pdbx_description
1 polymer ?
#
loop_
_entity_poly.entity_id
_entity_poly.type
_entity_poly.pdbx_seq_one_letter_code
_entity_poly.pdbx_strand_id
1 'polypeptide(L)'
;MDGSWVARETLAGRLSTLSRRRKALLAAGVVVAAGGLVTVASLLLSGGGSVGGGSSRTDAAGRAGTVPDRIGGAAPTRIVPGPGTDTESPDTPPPSPKPPTDGDRFTQWAGPGCATGGYEERGRFESGDAGWYTVENGGFDGGGCDGRFSAIPMSGSPTEDRGSTAVWSWHLGRGFSECALTVFVPDSGRPRDAAGEPTVYRVLSDPGDADSAYTGFAVLQTEHRGSAVPVRSYPVKGDVFAVQLIDRGRDWGDARRVGAHHAAAQMRASCS
;
A
#
# COMPACT_ATOMS: atom_id res chain seq x y z
N MET A 1 -51.63 -37.38 5.37
CA MET A 1 -50.46 -37.99 6.05
C MET A 1 -49.24 -37.75 5.16
N ASP A 2 -48.85 -36.50 4.89
CA ASP A 2 -48.18 -35.51 5.77
C ASP A 2 -46.80 -36.03 6.21
N GLY A 3 -45.66 -35.36 6.01
CA GLY A 3 -45.39 -34.02 5.49
C GLY A 3 -43.88 -33.79 5.33
N SER A 4 -43.58 -32.79 4.51
CA SER A 4 -42.26 -32.19 4.24
C SER A 4 -41.73 -31.42 5.46
N TRP A 5 -40.43 -31.54 5.77
CA TRP A 5 -39.74 -30.63 6.68
C TRP A 5 -38.72 -29.79 5.92
N VAL A 6 -39.09 -28.52 5.74
CA VAL A 6 -38.24 -27.42 5.31
C VAL A 6 -37.52 -26.87 6.55
N ALA A 7 -36.19 -26.99 6.61
CA ALA A 7 -35.40 -26.28 7.59
C ALA A 7 -35.20 -24.83 7.14
N ARG A 8 -36.01 -23.92 7.69
CA ARG A 8 -35.77 -22.47 7.67
C ARG A 8 -34.93 -22.11 8.89
N GLU A 9 -33.64 -21.86 8.70
CA GLU A 9 -32.85 -21.22 9.76
C GLU A 9 -33.15 -19.72 9.79
N THR A 10 -33.84 -19.32 10.85
CA THR A 10 -34.24 -17.95 11.15
C THR A 10 -33.05 -17.12 11.63
N LEU A 11 -33.02 -15.89 11.13
CA LEU A 11 -32.14 -14.75 11.40
C LEU A 11 -32.26 -14.20 12.84
N ALA A 12 -32.21 -15.07 13.86
CA ALA A 12 -32.41 -14.72 15.27
C ALA A 12 -31.29 -15.25 16.20
N GLY A 13 -30.13 -15.59 15.66
CA GLY A 13 -29.05 -16.26 16.41
C GLY A 13 -27.93 -15.38 16.97
N ARG A 14 -27.87 -14.06 16.69
CA ARG A 14 -26.71 -13.23 17.11
C ARG A 14 -27.07 -11.84 17.63
N LEU A 15 -28.04 -11.75 18.54
CA LEU A 15 -28.29 -10.54 19.35
C LEU A 15 -28.18 -10.79 20.87
N SER A 16 -27.41 -11.81 21.27
CA SER A 16 -27.39 -12.29 22.66
C SER A 16 -26.13 -11.92 23.48
N THR A 17 -25.34 -10.92 23.09
CA THR A 17 -24.19 -10.46 23.90
C THR A 17 -24.07 -8.94 24.07
N LEU A 18 -25.16 -8.18 23.91
CA LEU A 18 -25.15 -6.74 24.22
C LEU A 18 -25.71 -6.46 25.62
N SER A 19 -24.91 -5.76 26.43
CA SER A 19 -25.21 -5.42 27.82
C SER A 19 -26.44 -4.51 27.95
N ARG A 20 -27.19 -4.70 29.05
CA ARG A 20 -28.52 -4.12 29.31
C ARG A 20 -28.61 -2.58 29.27
N ARG A 21 -27.49 -1.84 29.20
CA ARG A 21 -27.49 -0.37 29.18
C ARG A 21 -27.73 0.27 27.81
N ARG A 22 -27.58 -0.45 26.69
CA ARG A 22 -27.81 0.14 25.34
C ARG A 22 -29.21 -0.09 24.76
N LYS A 23 -30.06 -0.89 25.43
CA LYS A 23 -31.48 -1.05 25.04
C LYS A 23 -32.36 0.16 25.37
N ALA A 24 -31.91 1.06 26.25
CA ALA A 24 -32.67 2.25 26.64
C ALA A 24 -32.58 3.42 25.65
N LEU A 25 -31.62 3.42 24.71
CA LEU A 25 -31.41 4.53 23.77
C LEU A 25 -32.06 4.33 22.39
N LEU A 26 -32.69 3.18 22.13
CA LEU A 26 -33.35 2.89 20.85
C LEU A 26 -34.89 2.92 20.93
N ALA A 27 -35.47 3.27 22.09
CA ALA A 27 -36.92 3.38 22.28
C ALA A 27 -37.45 4.83 22.31
N ALA A 28 -36.66 5.82 21.90
CA ALA A 28 -37.04 7.24 21.91
C ALA A 28 -36.89 7.95 20.55
N GLY A 29 -36.79 7.21 19.44
CA GLY A 29 -36.44 7.76 18.12
C GLY A 29 -37.47 7.58 17.01
N VAL A 30 -38.72 7.24 17.33
CA VAL A 30 -39.82 7.19 16.34
C VAL A 30 -41.10 7.69 17.01
N VAL A 31 -41.79 8.63 16.33
CA VAL A 31 -43.05 9.33 16.69
C VAL A 31 -42.86 10.63 17.50
N VAL A 32 -42.69 11.76 16.81
CA VAL A 32 -43.68 12.87 16.77
C VAL A 32 -43.48 13.63 15.44
N ALA A 33 -44.52 13.61 14.61
CA ALA A 33 -44.65 14.50 13.46
C ALA A 33 -45.50 15.72 13.84
N ALA A 34 -45.22 16.84 13.17
CA ALA A 34 -46.04 18.04 12.99
C ALA A 34 -46.23 19.00 14.19
N GLY A 35 -45.76 20.25 14.01
CA GLY A 35 -46.31 21.42 14.70
C GLY A 35 -45.30 22.54 14.98
N GLY A 36 -45.48 23.69 14.33
CA GLY A 36 -45.14 24.99 14.93
C GLY A 36 -44.05 25.83 14.27
N LEU A 37 -44.44 26.67 13.30
CA LEU A 37 -43.77 27.92 12.94
C LEU A 37 -43.98 28.95 14.06
N VAL A 38 -42.94 29.45 14.74
CA VAL A 38 -42.89 30.81 15.33
C VAL A 38 -41.43 31.31 15.38
N THR A 39 -41.19 32.44 14.73
CA THR A 39 -40.01 33.32 14.76
C THR A 39 -39.89 34.10 16.08
N VAL A 40 -38.70 34.20 16.71
CA VAL A 40 -38.26 35.42 17.45
C VAL A 40 -36.72 35.52 17.45
N ALA A 41 -36.26 36.77 17.35
CA ALA A 41 -34.92 37.27 17.09
C ALA A 41 -33.91 37.26 18.26
N SER A 42 -32.64 37.35 17.85
CA SER A 42 -31.42 37.92 18.45
C SER A 42 -31.43 38.52 19.86
N LEU A 43 -30.38 38.22 20.66
CA LEU A 43 -29.54 39.22 21.38
C LEU A 43 -28.29 38.61 22.07
N LEU A 44 -27.16 39.16 21.63
CA LEU A 44 -25.80 39.35 22.15
C LEU A 44 -25.40 39.15 23.65
N LEU A 45 -24.12 38.77 23.81
CA LEU A 45 -23.06 39.34 24.69
C LEU A 45 -22.75 38.78 26.12
N SER A 46 -21.46 38.40 26.28
CA SER A 46 -20.52 38.76 27.38
C SER A 46 -20.17 37.78 28.52
N GLY A 47 -18.84 37.66 28.74
CA GLY A 47 -18.17 37.50 30.04
C GLY A 47 -17.86 36.05 30.44
N GLY A 48 -16.63 35.63 30.78
CA GLY A 48 -15.45 36.32 31.30
C GLY A 48 -14.99 35.60 32.58
N GLY A 49 -13.69 35.36 32.78
CA GLY A 49 -13.15 35.02 34.11
C GLY A 49 -12.04 33.96 34.16
N SER A 50 -10.80 34.45 34.24
CA SER A 50 -9.53 33.76 34.54
C SER A 50 -9.42 33.30 36.01
N VAL A 51 -8.50 32.38 36.36
CA VAL A 51 -7.23 32.60 37.13
C VAL A 51 -6.67 31.34 37.80
N GLY A 52 -5.32 31.29 37.87
CA GLY A 52 -4.53 30.63 38.93
C GLY A 52 -3.88 29.31 38.52
N GLY A 53 -2.57 29.07 38.61
CA GLY A 53 -1.45 29.83 39.19
C GLY A 53 -0.33 28.84 39.55
N GLY A 54 0.93 29.30 39.61
CA GLY A 54 1.97 28.60 40.37
C GLY A 54 3.26 28.25 39.62
N SER A 55 4.15 29.23 39.55
CA SER A 55 5.56 29.13 39.17
C SER A 55 6.40 28.54 40.32
N SER A 56 7.50 27.84 40.00
CA SER A 56 8.75 27.86 40.82
C SER A 56 9.96 27.48 39.96
N ARG A 57 10.94 28.40 39.99
CA ARG A 57 12.32 28.34 39.47
C ARG A 57 13.15 27.41 40.37
N THR A 58 14.27 26.83 39.93
CA THR A 58 15.67 27.31 40.03
C THR A 58 16.58 26.21 39.43
N ASP A 59 17.82 26.34 38.96
CA ASP A 59 18.82 27.40 38.80
C ASP A 59 19.84 26.96 37.74
N ALA A 60 20.59 27.93 37.22
CA ALA A 60 21.68 27.79 36.26
C ALA A 60 23.07 27.74 36.92
N ALA A 61 24.03 27.04 36.29
CA ALA A 61 25.48 27.30 36.24
C ALA A 61 26.10 26.17 35.37
N GLY A 62 27.04 26.33 34.45
CA GLY A 62 27.98 27.39 34.13
C GLY A 62 29.40 26.80 34.03
N ARG A 63 30.03 26.94 32.84
CA ARG A 63 31.48 27.18 32.60
C ARG A 63 32.45 26.04 32.18
N ALA A 64 32.77 26.06 30.88
CA ALA A 64 34.09 26.26 30.19
C ALA A 64 35.33 25.35 30.37
N GLY A 65 36.00 25.13 29.22
CA GLY A 65 37.45 24.90 29.01
C GLY A 65 37.84 23.44 28.76
N THR A 66 38.79 23.01 27.91
CA THR A 66 39.81 23.61 27.01
C THR A 66 40.48 22.44 26.22
N VAL A 67 40.96 22.68 24.99
CA VAL A 67 41.87 21.80 24.19
C VAL A 67 43.32 22.30 24.39
N PRO A 68 44.40 21.47 24.44
CA PRO A 68 45.24 21.10 23.27
C PRO A 68 45.80 19.64 23.33
N ASP A 69 45.97 18.92 22.21
CA ASP A 69 47.02 18.90 21.16
C ASP A 69 48.23 17.95 21.44
N ARG A 70 48.60 17.21 20.37
CA ARG A 70 49.91 16.64 19.95
C ARG A 70 50.39 15.20 20.17
N ILE A 71 50.52 14.56 18.99
CA ILE A 71 51.73 14.05 18.28
C ILE A 71 52.52 12.87 18.87
N GLY A 72 52.70 11.87 17.97
CA GLY A 72 53.94 11.11 17.80
C GLY A 72 53.86 9.69 18.35
N GLY A 73 54.27 8.62 17.66
CA GLY A 73 54.96 8.49 16.39
C GLY A 73 55.36 7.02 16.19
N ALA A 74 55.57 6.66 14.92
CA ALA A 74 56.43 5.59 14.41
C ALA A 74 56.26 4.11 14.87
N ALA A 75 55.93 3.27 13.88
CA ALA A 75 56.28 1.84 13.73
C ALA A 75 57.84 1.63 13.74
N PRO A 76 58.46 0.42 13.60
CA PRO A 76 57.96 -0.83 12.98
C PRO A 76 58.53 -2.19 13.51
N THR A 77 58.21 -3.27 12.77
CA THR A 77 58.95 -4.54 12.49
C THR A 77 58.37 -5.85 13.07
N ARG A 78 58.51 -7.05 12.49
CA ARG A 78 58.74 -7.61 11.13
C ARG A 78 58.87 -9.15 11.29
N ILE A 79 58.11 -9.94 10.49
CA ILE A 79 58.36 -11.32 9.95
C ILE A 79 58.41 -12.53 10.93
N VAL A 80 57.65 -13.60 10.61
CA VAL A 80 58.14 -14.95 10.19
C VAL A 80 56.96 -15.79 9.60
N PRO A 81 57.20 -16.71 8.63
CA PRO A 81 56.21 -17.29 7.72
C PRO A 81 55.79 -18.74 8.02
N GLY A 82 54.63 -19.16 7.53
CA GLY A 82 54.18 -20.56 7.47
C GLY A 82 53.21 -20.80 6.29
N PRO A 83 53.16 -22.00 5.69
CA PRO A 83 52.78 -22.22 4.29
C PRO A 83 51.37 -22.83 4.05
N GLY A 84 50.85 -22.66 2.83
CA GLY A 84 49.78 -23.47 2.21
C GLY A 84 48.37 -22.87 2.35
N THR A 85 47.86 -22.16 1.33
CA THR A 85 46.85 -22.64 0.34
C THR A 85 45.57 -23.14 1.03
N ASP A 86 44.49 -22.34 1.09
CA ASP A 86 43.59 -22.12 -0.04
C ASP A 86 43.11 -20.67 -0.17
N THR A 87 43.16 -20.15 -1.41
CA THR A 87 42.65 -18.83 -1.77
C THR A 87 41.12 -18.88 -1.86
N GLU A 88 40.45 -18.42 -0.81
CA GLU A 88 39.07 -17.95 -0.88
C GLU A 88 39.05 -16.72 -1.79
N SER A 89 38.42 -16.86 -2.96
CA SER A 89 38.16 -15.71 -3.83
C SER A 89 37.16 -14.79 -3.12
N PRO A 90 37.41 -13.47 -3.02
CA PRO A 90 36.40 -12.58 -2.47
C PRO A 90 35.19 -12.55 -3.41
N ASP A 91 34.03 -12.93 -2.88
CA ASP A 91 32.73 -12.71 -3.51
C ASP A 91 32.62 -11.23 -3.89
N THR A 92 32.75 -10.96 -5.18
CA THR A 92 32.46 -9.65 -5.73
C THR A 92 30.95 -9.51 -5.76
N PRO A 93 30.37 -8.46 -5.15
CA PRO A 93 28.93 -8.20 -5.26
C PRO A 93 28.53 -8.18 -6.75
N PRO A 94 27.37 -8.76 -7.13
CA PRO A 94 26.92 -8.70 -8.51
C PRO A 94 26.87 -7.23 -8.96
N PRO A 95 27.36 -6.90 -10.16
CA PRO A 95 27.40 -5.52 -10.62
C PRO A 95 25.97 -4.97 -10.66
N SER A 96 25.79 -3.77 -10.09
CA SER A 96 24.55 -3.02 -10.26
C SER A 96 24.22 -2.90 -11.75
N PRO A 97 22.96 -3.11 -12.16
CA PRO A 97 22.57 -2.98 -13.56
C PRO A 97 23.02 -1.63 -14.11
N LYS A 98 23.75 -1.64 -15.23
CA LYS A 98 24.12 -0.39 -15.91
C LYS A 98 22.83 0.32 -16.35
N PRO A 99 22.74 1.66 -16.21
CA PRO A 99 21.66 2.42 -16.81
C PRO A 99 21.62 2.11 -18.31
N PRO A 100 20.44 1.90 -18.91
CA PRO A 100 20.32 1.72 -20.36
C PRO A 100 20.97 2.90 -21.09
N THR A 101 21.63 2.61 -22.21
CA THR A 101 22.21 3.63 -23.09
C THR A 101 21.13 4.18 -24.03
N ASP A 102 21.30 5.42 -24.51
CA ASP A 102 20.39 6.01 -25.50
C ASP A 102 20.23 5.07 -26.72
N GLY A 103 19.01 4.60 -26.96
CA GLY A 103 18.66 3.69 -28.06
C GLY A 103 18.40 2.23 -27.68
N ASP A 104 18.64 1.82 -26.43
CA ASP A 104 18.33 0.47 -25.96
C ASP A 104 16.84 0.36 -25.59
N ARG A 105 16.16 -0.70 -26.05
CA ARG A 105 14.80 -1.01 -25.55
C ARG A 105 14.89 -1.47 -24.10
N PHE A 106 14.14 -0.83 -23.21
CA PHE A 106 13.99 -1.28 -21.83
C PHE A 106 12.82 -2.26 -21.75
N THR A 107 12.96 -3.38 -21.06
CA THR A 107 11.82 -4.25 -20.70
C THR A 107 12.11 -4.97 -19.39
N GLN A 108 11.22 -4.79 -18.41
CA GLN A 108 11.44 -5.35 -17.08
C GLN A 108 10.13 -5.60 -16.34
N TRP A 109 10.06 -6.71 -15.61
CA TRP A 109 9.01 -6.99 -14.63
C TRP A 109 9.38 -6.40 -13.27
N ALA A 110 8.37 -5.91 -12.55
CA ALA A 110 8.47 -5.42 -11.18
C ALA A 110 7.25 -5.91 -10.39
N GLY A 111 7.36 -6.01 -9.07
CA GLY A 111 6.26 -6.41 -8.20
C GLY A 111 6.74 -7.31 -7.06
N PRO A 112 5.81 -7.84 -6.26
CA PRO A 112 6.16 -8.79 -5.19
C PRO A 112 6.99 -9.95 -5.74
N GLY A 113 8.09 -10.24 -5.06
CA GLY A 113 8.93 -11.41 -5.41
C GLY A 113 9.78 -11.28 -6.67
N CYS A 114 9.76 -10.14 -7.35
CA CYS A 114 10.68 -9.87 -8.45
C CYS A 114 12.06 -9.43 -7.95
N ALA A 115 13.12 -9.96 -8.56
CA ALA A 115 14.50 -9.55 -8.30
C ALA A 115 14.86 -8.17 -8.87
N THR A 116 14.03 -7.64 -9.77
CA THR A 116 14.24 -6.36 -10.47
C THR A 116 13.05 -5.43 -10.31
N GLY A 117 13.31 -4.12 -10.46
CA GLY A 117 12.28 -3.07 -10.33
C GLY A 117 11.95 -2.77 -8.87
N GLY A 118 11.27 -1.65 -8.65
CA GLY A 118 10.78 -1.26 -7.33
C GLY A 118 9.35 -1.74 -7.11
N TYR A 119 9.07 -2.15 -5.87
CA TYR A 119 7.73 -2.42 -5.38
C TYR A 119 7.61 -1.94 -3.93
N GLU A 120 6.63 -1.09 -3.63
CA GLU A 120 6.40 -0.54 -2.30
C GLU A 120 4.92 -0.59 -1.93
N GLU A 121 4.62 -0.98 -0.69
CA GLU A 121 3.27 -0.98 -0.13
C GLU A 121 3.15 0.07 0.95
N ARG A 122 2.07 0.86 0.91
CA ARG A 122 1.74 1.86 1.93
C ARG A 122 0.34 1.62 2.47
N GLY A 123 0.18 1.85 3.77
CA GLY A 123 -1.09 1.58 4.46
C GLY A 123 -1.34 0.09 4.72
N ARG A 124 -0.30 -0.77 4.64
CA ARG A 124 -0.43 -2.20 4.96
C ARG A 124 -0.86 -2.40 6.42
N PHE A 125 -1.89 -3.21 6.63
CA PHE A 125 -2.33 -3.67 7.94
C PHE A 125 -2.81 -5.12 7.81
N GLU A 126 -2.60 -5.93 8.84
CA GLU A 126 -3.01 -7.34 8.85
C GLU A 126 -4.24 -7.52 9.75
N SER A 127 -5.27 -8.20 9.24
CA SER A 127 -6.51 -8.47 9.98
C SER A 127 -7.22 -9.71 9.45
N GLY A 128 -6.47 -10.81 9.31
CA GLY A 128 -6.93 -12.00 8.59
C GLY A 128 -7.42 -11.64 7.19
N ASP A 129 -8.57 -12.17 6.80
CA ASP A 129 -9.20 -11.88 5.51
C ASP A 129 -9.73 -10.44 5.37
N ALA A 130 -9.73 -9.60 6.42
CA ALA A 130 -10.19 -8.21 6.33
C ALA A 130 -9.05 -7.21 6.06
N GLY A 131 -7.80 -7.65 6.23
CA GLY A 131 -6.62 -6.82 5.98
C GLY A 131 -5.88 -7.24 4.72
N TRP A 132 -4.64 -6.76 4.64
CA TRP A 132 -3.68 -7.23 3.66
C TRP A 132 -3.23 -8.65 3.99
N TYR A 133 -2.97 -9.44 2.96
CA TYR A 133 -2.25 -10.69 3.09
C TYR A 133 -1.45 -10.97 1.82
N THR A 134 -0.40 -11.77 1.97
CA THR A 134 0.39 -12.28 0.85
C THR A 134 -0.18 -13.62 0.42
N VAL A 135 -0.29 -13.82 -0.88
CA VAL A 135 -0.62 -15.11 -1.49
C VAL A 135 0.63 -15.61 -2.18
N GLU A 136 1.09 -16.81 -1.79
CA GLU A 136 2.41 -17.32 -2.17
C GLU A 136 2.52 -17.76 -3.63
N ASN A 137 1.39 -17.94 -4.32
CA ASN A 137 1.34 -18.45 -5.69
C ASN A 137 0.16 -17.90 -6.48
N GLY A 138 0.22 -18.05 -7.81
CA GLY A 138 -0.83 -17.61 -8.74
C GLY A 138 -0.52 -16.30 -9.46
N GLY A 139 0.53 -15.60 -9.04
CA GLY A 139 1.16 -14.49 -9.78
C GLY A 139 2.06 -14.99 -10.92
N PHE A 140 2.75 -14.04 -11.55
CA PHE A 140 3.72 -14.29 -12.60
C PHE A 140 5.06 -14.74 -11.99
N ASP A 141 5.54 -15.89 -12.41
CA ASP A 141 6.74 -16.58 -11.91
C ASP A 141 7.91 -16.59 -12.90
N GLY A 142 7.81 -15.77 -13.96
CA GLY A 142 8.87 -15.58 -14.96
C GLY A 142 9.70 -14.32 -14.72
N GLY A 143 10.73 -14.12 -15.53
CA GLY A 143 11.46 -12.84 -15.56
C GLY A 143 12.14 -12.44 -14.25
N GLY A 144 12.45 -13.41 -13.38
CA GLY A 144 13.04 -13.18 -12.06
C GLY A 144 12.03 -12.92 -10.95
N CYS A 145 10.74 -13.20 -11.16
CA CYS A 145 9.69 -13.14 -10.15
C CYS A 145 9.31 -14.53 -9.64
N ASP A 146 8.88 -14.65 -8.38
CA ASP A 146 8.56 -15.93 -7.72
C ASP A 146 7.07 -16.33 -7.75
N GLY A 147 6.21 -15.48 -8.34
CA GLY A 147 4.78 -15.74 -8.46
C GLY A 147 3.93 -15.39 -7.23
N ARG A 148 4.51 -14.85 -6.15
CA ARG A 148 3.70 -14.35 -5.02
C ARG A 148 3.04 -13.01 -5.36
N PHE A 149 1.96 -12.66 -4.67
CA PHE A 149 1.32 -11.35 -4.83
C PHE A 149 0.67 -10.89 -3.53
N SER A 150 0.29 -9.61 -3.48
CA SER A 150 -0.42 -9.04 -2.34
C SER A 150 -1.90 -8.88 -2.62
N ALA A 151 -2.73 -9.38 -1.73
CA ALA A 151 -4.15 -9.10 -1.69
C ALA A 151 -4.38 -7.86 -0.82
N ILE A 152 -4.93 -6.81 -1.44
CA ILE A 152 -5.11 -5.48 -0.86
C ILE A 152 -6.60 -5.29 -0.55
N PRO A 153 -6.97 -4.99 0.72
CA PRO A 153 -8.37 -4.78 1.06
C PRO A 153 -8.91 -3.56 0.30
N MET A 154 -10.14 -3.66 -0.20
CA MET A 154 -10.79 -2.50 -0.80
C MET A 154 -11.23 -1.51 0.27
N SER A 155 -11.42 -0.26 -0.13
CA SER A 155 -11.87 0.84 0.74
C SER A 155 -13.32 0.67 1.23
N GLY A 156 -14.07 -0.26 0.64
CA GLY A 156 -15.50 -0.42 0.83
C GLY A 156 -16.34 0.66 0.16
N SER A 157 -15.72 1.54 -0.65
CA SER A 157 -16.38 2.61 -1.36
C SER A 157 -16.03 2.58 -2.86
N PRO A 158 -17.01 2.70 -3.76
CA PRO A 158 -16.72 2.80 -5.19
C PRO A 158 -16.08 4.15 -5.59
N THR A 159 -16.06 5.14 -4.69
CA THR A 159 -15.66 6.52 -5.00
C THR A 159 -14.60 7.09 -4.06
N GLU A 160 -14.27 6.39 -2.98
CA GLU A 160 -13.33 6.87 -1.96
C GLU A 160 -12.17 5.91 -1.78
N ASP A 161 -11.02 6.48 -1.45
CA ASP A 161 -9.78 5.76 -1.15
C ASP A 161 -9.59 5.78 0.37
N ARG A 162 -8.94 4.77 0.94
CA ARG A 162 -8.65 4.70 2.39
C ARG A 162 -7.16 4.56 2.71
N GLY A 163 -6.31 4.79 1.71
CA GLY A 163 -4.87 4.97 1.88
C GLY A 163 -4.05 3.69 1.76
N SER A 164 -4.66 2.54 1.48
CA SER A 164 -3.93 1.35 1.05
C SER A 164 -3.48 1.51 -0.40
N THR A 165 -2.18 1.41 -0.66
CA THR A 165 -1.61 1.54 -2.01
C THR A 165 -0.45 0.58 -2.24
N ALA A 166 -0.27 0.20 -3.50
CA ALA A 166 0.92 -0.53 -3.96
C ALA A 166 1.53 0.21 -5.16
N VAL A 167 2.83 0.45 -5.15
CA VAL A 167 3.55 1.23 -6.15
C VAL A 167 4.60 0.35 -6.82
N TRP A 168 4.58 0.30 -8.15
CA TRP A 168 5.63 -0.27 -8.98
C TRP A 168 6.47 0.85 -9.58
N SER A 169 7.78 0.68 -9.64
CA SER A 169 8.68 1.66 -10.26
C SER A 169 9.79 1.03 -11.09
N TRP A 170 10.18 1.74 -12.14
CA TRP A 170 11.29 1.41 -13.02
C TRP A 170 12.20 2.63 -13.17
N HIS A 171 13.47 2.46 -12.84
CA HIS A 171 14.50 3.48 -13.07
C HIS A 171 15.06 3.30 -14.47
N LEU A 172 14.65 4.18 -15.38
CA LEU A 172 14.95 4.08 -16.80
C LEU A 172 16.26 4.78 -17.18
N GLY A 173 16.67 5.78 -16.39
CA GLY A 173 17.73 6.70 -16.81
C GLY A 173 17.20 7.74 -17.80
N ARG A 174 18.03 8.20 -18.74
CA ARG A 174 17.63 9.15 -19.78
C ARG A 174 17.39 8.43 -21.11
N GLY A 175 16.68 9.09 -22.03
CA GLY A 175 16.54 8.63 -23.41
C GLY A 175 15.20 7.95 -23.76
N PHE A 176 14.41 7.56 -22.75
CA PHE A 176 13.10 6.96 -22.95
C PHE A 176 12.00 8.02 -23.02
N SER A 177 11.10 7.86 -23.98
CA SER A 177 9.98 8.77 -24.23
C SER A 177 8.65 8.17 -23.84
N GLU A 178 8.52 6.84 -23.92
CA GLU A 178 7.24 6.15 -23.72
C GLU A 178 7.46 4.74 -23.15
N CYS A 179 6.54 4.29 -22.30
CA CYS A 179 6.49 2.93 -21.77
C CYS A 179 5.14 2.27 -22.01
N ALA A 180 5.14 1.11 -22.68
CA ALA A 180 4.01 0.20 -22.76
C ALA A 180 3.88 -0.63 -21.48
N LEU A 181 2.69 -0.63 -20.88
CA LEU A 181 2.41 -1.35 -19.63
C LEU A 181 1.67 -2.67 -19.88
N THR A 182 2.06 -3.69 -19.12
CA THR A 182 1.32 -4.96 -18.99
C THR A 182 1.13 -5.28 -17.51
N VAL A 183 -0.11 -5.53 -17.08
CA VAL A 183 -0.45 -5.93 -15.69
C VAL A 183 -0.71 -7.42 -15.65
N PHE A 184 -0.05 -8.16 -14.77
CA PHE A 184 -0.43 -9.54 -14.50
C PHE A 184 -1.55 -9.57 -13.46
N VAL A 185 -2.67 -10.20 -13.77
CA VAL A 185 -3.75 -10.44 -12.81
C VAL A 185 -3.62 -11.89 -12.33
N PRO A 186 -3.36 -12.12 -11.03
CA PRO A 186 -3.08 -13.46 -10.53
C PRO A 186 -4.34 -14.33 -10.45
N ASP A 187 -4.12 -15.65 -10.43
CA ASP A 187 -5.15 -16.65 -10.11
C ASP A 187 -4.64 -17.59 -9.02
N SER A 188 -5.13 -17.40 -7.79
CA SER A 188 -4.83 -18.27 -6.64
C SER A 188 -5.84 -19.41 -6.49
N GLY A 189 -6.86 -19.48 -7.34
CA GLY A 189 -8.05 -20.32 -7.13
C GLY A 189 -9.04 -19.77 -6.10
N ARG A 190 -8.75 -18.63 -5.44
CA ARG A 190 -9.69 -17.89 -4.58
C ARG A 190 -10.11 -16.59 -5.28
N PRO A 191 -11.33 -16.49 -5.83
CA PRO A 191 -11.74 -15.32 -6.60
C PRO A 191 -11.65 -13.99 -5.85
N ARG A 192 -11.74 -14.01 -4.51
CA ARG A 192 -11.66 -12.82 -3.66
C ARG A 192 -10.28 -12.16 -3.65
N ASP A 193 -9.21 -12.92 -3.87
CA ASP A 193 -7.83 -12.41 -3.79
C ASP A 193 -7.52 -11.45 -4.95
N ALA A 194 -8.25 -11.59 -6.06
CA ALA A 194 -8.18 -10.76 -7.26
C ALA A 194 -9.60 -10.42 -7.74
N ALA A 195 -10.29 -9.56 -6.98
CA ALA A 195 -11.70 -9.24 -7.16
C ALA A 195 -11.98 -7.79 -7.57
N GLY A 196 -10.94 -7.00 -7.87
CA GLY A 196 -11.10 -5.63 -8.31
C GLY A 196 -11.99 -5.47 -9.55
N GLU A 197 -13.08 -4.73 -9.40
CA GLU A 197 -14.09 -4.50 -10.44
C GLU A 197 -14.53 -3.02 -10.45
N PRO A 198 -13.69 -2.12 -11.00
CA PRO A 198 -12.31 -2.35 -11.43
C PRO A 198 -11.30 -2.16 -10.28
N THR A 199 -10.05 -2.63 -10.50
CA THR A 199 -8.88 -2.08 -9.80
C THR A 199 -8.42 -0.82 -10.51
N VAL A 200 -8.19 0.26 -9.77
CA VAL A 200 -7.79 1.55 -10.31
C VAL A 200 -6.29 1.79 -10.10
N TYR A 201 -5.62 2.23 -11.17
CA TYR A 201 -4.21 2.56 -11.19
C TYR A 201 -3.99 4.01 -11.60
N ARG A 202 -2.97 4.64 -11.02
CA ARG A 202 -2.46 5.97 -11.37
C ARG A 202 -1.05 5.83 -11.92
N VAL A 203 -0.72 6.59 -12.95
CA VAL A 203 0.66 6.65 -13.49
C VAL A 203 1.31 7.92 -12.97
N LEU A 204 2.51 7.79 -12.40
CA LEU A 204 3.20 8.81 -11.64
C LEU A 204 4.51 9.19 -12.31
N SER A 205 4.92 10.45 -12.14
CA SER A 205 6.29 10.87 -12.47
C SER A 205 7.26 10.67 -11.31
N ASP A 206 6.77 10.53 -10.07
CA ASP A 206 7.56 10.23 -8.87
C ASP A 206 6.86 9.14 -8.04
N PRO A 207 7.49 7.97 -7.79
CA PRO A 207 6.90 6.89 -6.97
C PRO A 207 6.71 7.27 -5.48
N GLY A 208 7.42 8.27 -4.99
CA GLY A 208 7.32 8.79 -3.62
C GLY A 208 6.18 9.77 -3.41
N ASP A 209 5.67 10.38 -4.48
CA ASP A 209 4.66 11.45 -4.42
C ASP A 209 3.38 11.06 -5.16
N ALA A 210 2.31 10.81 -4.42
CA ALA A 210 1.01 10.45 -4.98
C ALA A 210 0.37 11.58 -5.81
N ASP A 211 0.72 12.83 -5.54
CA ASP A 211 0.21 14.00 -6.27
C ASP A 211 0.92 14.20 -7.62
N SER A 212 2.01 13.48 -7.85
CA SER A 212 2.71 13.43 -9.14
C SER A 212 1.97 12.59 -10.21
N ALA A 213 0.82 12.02 -9.86
CA ALA A 213 -0.03 11.30 -10.79
C ALA A 213 -0.49 12.21 -11.94
N TYR A 214 -0.24 11.79 -13.17
CA TYR A 214 -0.58 12.59 -14.36
C TYR A 214 -1.64 11.93 -15.27
N THR A 215 -1.96 10.66 -15.03
CA THR A 215 -3.04 9.93 -15.70
C THR A 215 -3.35 8.65 -14.92
N GLY A 216 -4.31 7.85 -15.39
CA GLY A 216 -4.67 6.59 -14.76
C GLY A 216 -5.40 5.64 -15.71
N PHE A 217 -5.59 4.41 -15.23
CA PHE A 217 -6.30 3.35 -15.93
C PHE A 217 -6.96 2.40 -14.94
N ALA A 218 -7.76 1.49 -15.47
CA ALA A 218 -8.51 0.50 -14.69
C ALA A 218 -8.37 -0.89 -15.32
N VAL A 219 -8.34 -1.93 -14.48
CA VAL A 219 -8.33 -3.34 -14.91
C VAL A 219 -9.46 -4.09 -14.21
N LEU A 220 -10.24 -4.85 -14.97
CA LEU A 220 -11.23 -5.79 -14.43
C LEU A 220 -10.52 -7.09 -14.05
N GLN A 221 -10.05 -7.17 -12.80
CA GLN A 221 -9.32 -8.36 -12.33
C GLN A 221 -10.23 -9.60 -12.34
N THR A 222 -11.52 -9.40 -12.14
CA THR A 222 -12.54 -10.45 -12.19
C THR A 222 -12.61 -11.19 -13.52
N GLU A 223 -12.22 -10.54 -14.61
CA GLU A 223 -12.27 -11.08 -15.99
C GLU A 223 -10.92 -11.60 -16.49
N HIS A 224 -9.81 -11.23 -15.82
CA HIS A 224 -8.46 -11.42 -16.34
C HIS A 224 -7.55 -12.30 -15.48
N ARG A 225 -8.07 -12.99 -14.45
CA ARG A 225 -7.27 -13.86 -13.58
C ARG A 225 -6.41 -14.86 -14.38
N GLY A 226 -5.17 -15.01 -13.97
CA GLY A 226 -4.18 -15.90 -14.58
C GLY A 226 -3.59 -15.36 -15.88
N SER A 227 -3.76 -14.07 -16.20
CA SER A 227 -3.34 -13.51 -17.49
C SER A 227 -2.56 -12.20 -17.37
N ALA A 228 -1.70 -11.97 -18.36
CA ALA A 228 -1.01 -10.72 -18.58
C ALA A 228 -1.87 -9.81 -19.47
N VAL A 229 -2.35 -8.70 -18.92
CA VAL A 229 -3.24 -7.73 -19.57
C VAL A 229 -2.42 -6.56 -20.11
N PRO A 230 -2.26 -6.43 -21.44
CA PRO A 230 -1.70 -5.22 -22.04
C PRO A 230 -2.67 -4.06 -21.80
N VAL A 231 -2.14 -2.92 -21.35
CA VAL A 231 -2.98 -1.75 -21.04
C VAL A 231 -2.89 -0.74 -22.17
N ARG A 232 -1.89 0.13 -22.12
CA ARG A 232 -1.52 1.08 -23.19
C ARG A 232 -0.11 1.60 -22.91
N SER A 233 0.35 2.46 -23.80
CA SER A 233 1.58 3.21 -23.61
C SER A 233 1.35 4.57 -22.93
N TYR A 234 2.35 5.02 -22.19
CA TYR A 234 2.32 6.27 -21.43
C TYR A 234 3.63 7.03 -21.58
N PRO A 235 3.60 8.37 -21.64
CA PRO A 235 4.81 9.17 -21.74
C PRO A 235 5.65 9.07 -20.47
N VAL A 236 6.97 8.96 -20.63
CA VAL A 236 7.92 9.04 -19.51
C VAL A 236 8.11 10.52 -19.14
N LYS A 237 8.00 10.84 -17.85
CA LYS A 237 8.12 12.21 -17.31
C LYS A 237 9.25 12.34 -16.31
N GLY A 238 10.46 11.96 -16.71
CA GLY A 238 11.65 11.96 -15.85
C GLY A 238 12.56 10.79 -16.17
N ASP A 239 13.33 10.37 -15.17
CA ASP A 239 14.19 9.18 -15.22
C ASP A 239 13.55 7.94 -14.56
N VAL A 240 12.36 8.12 -13.98
CA VAL A 240 11.55 7.07 -13.36
C VAL A 240 10.19 7.01 -14.04
N PHE A 241 9.70 5.78 -14.21
CA PHE A 241 8.33 5.51 -14.56
C PHE A 241 7.69 4.73 -13.42
N ALA A 242 6.51 5.13 -12.97
CA ALA A 242 5.87 4.52 -11.81
C ALA A 242 4.36 4.39 -11.99
N VAL A 243 3.80 3.37 -11.34
CA VAL A 243 2.37 3.08 -11.33
C VAL A 243 1.95 2.79 -9.90
N GLN A 244 0.82 3.33 -9.46
CA GLN A 244 0.24 3.11 -8.15
C GLN A 244 -1.16 2.52 -8.29
N LEU A 245 -1.41 1.41 -7.61
CA LEU A 245 -2.75 0.91 -7.33
C LEU A 245 -3.31 1.63 -6.09
N ILE A 246 -4.58 2.02 -6.16
CA ILE A 246 -5.34 2.54 -5.02
C ILE A 246 -6.44 1.56 -4.59
N ASP A 247 -6.80 1.60 -3.31
CA ASP A 247 -7.77 0.68 -2.70
C ASP A 247 -9.24 0.97 -3.02
N ARG A 248 -9.55 1.89 -3.93
CA ARG A 248 -10.93 2.22 -4.29
C ARG A 248 -11.67 1.00 -4.83
N GLY A 249 -12.68 0.55 -4.09
CA GLY A 249 -13.49 -0.59 -4.49
C GLY A 249 -14.56 -0.93 -3.45
N ARG A 250 -15.58 -1.68 -3.86
CA ARG A 250 -16.64 -2.15 -2.97
C ARG A 250 -16.44 -3.63 -2.63
N ASP A 251 -16.34 -3.93 -1.33
CA ASP A 251 -16.16 -5.26 -0.76
C ASP A 251 -17.39 -5.75 0.05
N TRP A 252 -18.56 -5.20 -0.23
CA TRP A 252 -19.82 -5.56 0.44
C TRP A 252 -21.02 -5.56 -0.51
N GLY A 253 -22.13 -6.08 -0.01
CA GLY A 253 -23.44 -6.06 -0.67
C GLY A 253 -23.87 -7.42 -1.22
N ASP A 254 -22.99 -8.11 -1.97
CA ASP A 254 -23.25 -9.47 -2.43
C ASP A 254 -22.12 -10.43 -2.04
N ALA A 255 -22.40 -11.74 -2.07
CA ALA A 255 -21.49 -12.78 -1.60
C ALA A 255 -20.15 -12.82 -2.36
N ARG A 256 -20.09 -12.33 -3.60
CA ARG A 256 -18.85 -12.26 -4.39
C ARG A 256 -17.96 -11.09 -3.98
N ARG A 257 -18.54 -10.08 -3.31
CA ARG A 257 -17.85 -8.87 -2.87
C ARG A 257 -17.37 -8.95 -1.43
N VAL A 258 -18.05 -9.70 -0.56
CA VAL A 258 -17.68 -9.78 0.86
C VAL A 258 -16.22 -10.21 1.03
N GLY A 259 -15.39 -9.29 1.55
CA GLY A 259 -13.95 -9.51 1.72
C GLY A 259 -13.20 -9.64 0.40
N ALA A 260 -13.63 -8.90 -0.63
CA ALA A 260 -12.94 -8.77 -1.90
C ALA A 260 -11.69 -7.91 -1.76
N HIS A 261 -10.64 -8.31 -2.47
CA HIS A 261 -9.35 -7.62 -2.51
C HIS A 261 -9.02 -7.22 -3.94
N HIS A 262 -8.24 -6.14 -4.07
CA HIS A 262 -7.45 -5.93 -5.28
C HIS A 262 -6.19 -6.79 -5.19
N ALA A 263 -5.82 -7.44 -6.29
CA ALA A 263 -4.52 -8.07 -6.38
C ALA A 263 -3.45 -7.08 -6.86
N ALA A 264 -2.35 -6.96 -6.12
CA ALA A 264 -1.11 -6.36 -6.56
C ALA A 264 -0.08 -7.47 -6.84
N ALA A 265 0.02 -7.86 -8.11
CA ALA A 265 1.00 -8.83 -8.60
C ALA A 265 2.07 -8.14 -9.45
N GLN A 266 2.63 -8.85 -10.41
CA GLN A 266 3.72 -8.36 -11.24
C GLN A 266 3.20 -7.45 -12.36
N MET A 267 3.98 -6.43 -12.69
CA MET A 267 3.73 -5.51 -13.80
C MET A 267 4.98 -5.43 -14.67
N ARG A 268 4.81 -5.36 -15.99
CA ARG A 268 5.89 -5.17 -16.94
C ARG A 268 5.82 -3.79 -17.56
N ALA A 269 6.95 -3.12 -17.63
CA ALA A 269 7.15 -1.94 -18.47
C ALA A 269 8.07 -2.31 -19.63
N SER A 270 7.69 -1.90 -20.85
CA SER A 270 8.53 -1.97 -22.05
C SER A 270 8.65 -0.57 -22.64
N CYS A 271 9.83 0.03 -22.60
CA CYS A 271 10.03 1.45 -22.93
C CYS A 271 10.95 1.66 -24.13
N SER A 272 10.70 2.76 -24.84
CA SER A 272 11.45 3.24 -26.01
C SER A 272 11.64 4.75 -26.03
#